data_AF-A0A381DJH0-F1
#
_entry.id   AF-A0A381DJH0-F1
#
_cell.length_a   1.000
_cell.length_b   1.000
_cell.length_c   1.000
_cell.angle_alpha   90.00
_cell.angle_beta   90.00
_cell.angle_gamma   90.00
#
_symmetry.space_group_name_H-M   'P 1'
#
loop_
_entity.id
_entity.type
_entity.pdbx_description
1 polymer ?
#
loop_
_entity_poly.entity_id
_entity_poly.type
_entity_poly.pdbx_seq_one_letter_code
_entity_poly.pdbx_strand_id
1 'polypeptide(L)' 'MATLMEKDVLLELVATGLGEISRAKQRKEITEELSDNDRFYLVDLRKKLYSSNEKEWDFLKTANDIKNVCQKYQIKD' A
#
# COMPACT_ATOMS: atom_id res chain seq x y z
N MET A 1 -17.86 2.86 -2.48
CA MET A 1 -17.74 3.43 -3.83
C MET A 1 -16.78 4.59 -3.75
N ALA A 2 -15.64 4.53 -4.42
CA ALA A 2 -14.69 5.62 -4.50
C ALA A 2 -14.97 6.50 -5.71
N THR A 3 -14.52 7.74 -5.66
CA THR A 3 -14.38 8.64 -6.81
C THR A 3 -13.09 8.33 -7.58
N LEU A 4 -12.97 8.89 -8.79
CA LEU A 4 -11.76 8.74 -9.59
C LEU A 4 -10.52 9.29 -8.86
N MET A 5 -10.67 10.46 -8.23
CA MET A 5 -9.60 11.09 -7.45
C MET A 5 -9.23 10.25 -6.22
N GLU A 6 -10.20 9.68 -5.51
CA GLU A 6 -9.94 8.80 -4.38
C GLU A 6 -9.19 7.53 -4.81
N LYS A 7 -9.49 7.00 -5.99
CA LYS A 7 -8.75 5.87 -6.57
C LYS A 7 -7.30 6.25 -6.88
N ASP A 8 -7.05 7.44 -7.40
CA ASP A 8 -5.68 7.95 -7.61
C ASP A 8 -4.94 8.09 -6.27
N VAL A 9 -5.62 8.57 -5.22
CA VAL A 9 -5.06 8.62 -3.87
C VAL A 9 -4.71 7.21 -3.36
N LEU A 10 -5.54 6.19 -3.61
CA LEU A 10 -5.21 4.80 -3.26
C LEU A 10 -3.94 4.32 -3.99
N LEU A 11 -3.77 4.65 -5.27
CA LEU A 11 -2.57 4.32 -6.04
C LEU A 11 -1.31 4.97 -5.45
N GLU A 12 -1.40 6.25 -5.07
CA GLU A 12 -0.30 6.99 -4.42
C GLU A 12 0.05 6.43 -3.04
N LEU A 13 -0.95 6.05 -2.24
CA LEU A 13 -0.73 5.39 -0.95
C LEU A 13 -0.02 4.04 -1.12
N VAL A 14 -0.43 3.23 -2.12
CA VAL A 14 0.24 1.97 -2.43
C VAL A 14 1.69 2.20 -2.88
N ALA A 15 1.94 3.19 -3.75
CA ALA A 15 3.30 3.53 -4.19
C ALA A 15 4.19 3.97 -3.03
N THR A 16 3.64 4.79 -2.13
CA THR A 16 4.32 5.24 -0.90
C THR A 16 4.69 4.06 0.00
N GLY A 17 3.74 3.15 0.25
CA GLY A 17 3.96 1.96 1.07
C GLY A 17 5.03 1.02 0.51
N LEU A 18 5.02 0.80 -0.80
CA LEU A 18 6.08 0.03 -1.47
C LEU A 18 7.46 0.69 -1.29
N GLY A 19 7.51 2.03 -1.34
CA GLY A 19 8.72 2.80 -1.05
C GLY A 19 9.18 2.65 0.40
N GLU A 20 8.27 2.70 1.37
CA GLU A 20 8.58 2.51 2.80
C GLU A 20 9.16 1.11 3.07
N ILE A 21 8.53 0.05 2.54
CA ILE A 21 9.04 -1.32 2.64
C ILE A 21 10.44 -1.42 2.05
N SER A 22 10.65 -0.86 0.85
CA SER A 22 11.97 -0.87 0.19
C SER A 22 13.03 -0.17 1.04
N ARG A 23 12.72 0.98 1.64
CA ARG A 23 13.66 1.71 2.50
C ARG A 23 13.93 0.93 3.80
N ALA A 24 12.92 0.36 4.43
CA ALA A 24 13.08 -0.46 5.64
C ALA A 24 13.96 -1.70 5.37
N LYS A 25 13.81 -2.34 4.21
CA LYS A 25 14.70 -3.44 3.77
C LYS A 25 16.15 -2.97 3.60
N GLN A 26 16.36 -1.79 2.98
CA GLN A 26 17.70 -1.21 2.82
C GLN A 26 18.36 -0.89 4.17
N ARG A 27 17.58 -0.44 5.16
CA ARG A 27 18.05 -0.18 6.53
C ARG A 27 18.27 -1.45 7.38
N LYS A 28 17.87 -2.63 6.89
CA LYS A 28 17.92 -3.92 7.60
C LYS A 28 17.11 -3.95 8.91
N GLU A 29 16.00 -3.21 8.95
CA GLU A 29 15.13 -3.10 10.12
C GLU A 29 14.01 -4.15 10.18
N ILE A 30 13.85 -4.93 9.10
CA ILE A 30 12.77 -5.90 8.92
C ILE A 30 13.30 -7.22 8.37
N THR A 31 12.59 -8.31 8.63
CA THR A 31 12.87 -9.62 8.03
C THR A 31 12.38 -9.65 6.57
N GLU A 32 13.06 -10.43 5.73
CA GLU A 32 12.66 -10.58 4.31
C GLU A 32 11.23 -11.13 4.19
N GLU A 33 10.88 -12.13 5.00
CA GLU A 33 9.57 -12.79 5.00
C GLU A 33 8.42 -11.82 5.32
N LEU A 34 8.58 -10.96 6.35
CA LEU A 34 7.57 -9.95 6.69
C LEU A 34 7.40 -8.95 5.53
N SER A 35 8.52 -8.50 4.96
CA SER A 35 8.54 -7.53 3.87
C SER A 35 7.95 -8.05 2.56
N ASP A 36 8.10 -9.34 2.29
CA ASP A 36 7.68 -9.95 1.03
C ASP A 36 6.16 -10.11 0.96
N ASN A 37 5.52 -10.56 2.05
CA ASN A 37 4.07 -10.73 2.11
C ASN A 37 3.33 -9.40 1.91
N ASP A 38 3.72 -8.37 2.66
CA ASP A 38 3.11 -7.04 2.56
C ASP A 38 3.41 -6.39 1.19
N ARG A 39 4.63 -6.57 0.65
CA ARG A 39 4.96 -6.10 -0.70
C ARG A 39 4.09 -6.78 -1.75
N PHE A 40 3.92 -8.11 -1.69
CA PHE A 40 3.09 -8.83 -2.65
C PHE A 40 1.63 -8.40 -2.58
N TYR A 41 1.09 -8.21 -1.38
CA TYR A 41 -0.23 -7.64 -1.17
C TYR A 41 -0.37 -6.27 -1.85
N LEU A 42 0.55 -5.33 -1.61
CA LEU A 42 0.51 -4.00 -2.21
C LEU A 42 0.66 -4.02 -3.73
N VAL A 43 1.51 -4.90 -4.28
CA VAL A 43 1.66 -5.08 -5.74
C VAL A 43 0.38 -5.61 -6.36
N ASP A 44 -0.26 -6.59 -5.74
CA ASP A 44 -1.54 -7.15 -6.21
C ASP A 44 -2.66 -6.10 -6.13
N LEU A 45 -2.73 -5.36 -5.02
CA LEU A 45 -3.68 -4.26 -4.85
C LEU A 45 -3.50 -3.18 -5.93
N ARG A 46 -2.25 -2.81 -6.25
CA ARG A 46 -1.95 -1.86 -7.34
C ARG A 46 -2.48 -2.35 -8.68
N LYS A 47 -2.25 -3.62 -9.01
CA LYS A 47 -2.75 -4.22 -10.26
C LYS A 47 -4.27 -4.15 -10.33
N LYS A 48 -4.94 -4.55 -9.24
CA LYS A 48 -6.41 -4.50 -9.14
C LYS A 48 -6.93 -3.08 -9.30
N LEU A 49 -6.34 -2.10 -8.62
CA LEU A 49 -6.69 -0.69 -8.76
C LEU A 49 -6.57 -0.25 -10.22
N TYR A 50 -5.46 -0.51 -10.92
CA TYR A 50 -5.35 -0.13 -12.33
C TYR A 50 -6.36 -0.82 -13.24
N SER A 51 -6.74 -2.08 -12.96
CA SER A 51 -7.61 -2.87 -13.84
C SER A 51 -9.11 -2.70 -13.62
N SER A 52 -9.56 -2.09 -12.51
CA SER A 52 -10.99 -1.98 -12.17
C SER A 52 -11.51 -0.54 -12.18
N ASN A 53 -12.82 -0.35 -12.11
CA ASN A 53 -13.43 0.98 -12.00
C ASN A 53 -13.37 1.50 -10.55
N GLU A 54 -13.28 2.83 -10.37
CA GLU A 54 -13.28 3.49 -9.06
C GLU A 54 -14.46 3.09 -8.17
N LYS A 55 -15.62 2.83 -8.78
CA LYS A 55 -16.85 2.52 -8.05
C LYS A 55 -16.81 1.18 -7.33
N GLU A 56 -15.92 0.29 -7.74
CA GLU A 56 -15.73 -1.04 -7.14
C GLU A 56 -14.99 -0.97 -5.79
N TRP A 57 -14.40 0.19 -5.46
CA TRP A 57 -13.60 0.35 -4.26
C TRP A 57 -14.37 1.03 -3.12
N ASP A 58 -14.01 0.66 -1.90
CA ASP A 58 -14.36 1.40 -0.69
C ASP A 58 -13.12 2.21 -0.28
N PHE A 59 -13.15 3.51 -0.56
CA PHE A 59 -11.98 4.37 -0.35
C PHE A 59 -11.47 4.33 1.10
N LEU A 60 -12.35 4.55 2.08
CA LEU A 60 -11.95 4.64 3.49
C LEU A 60 -11.40 3.31 3.99
N LYS A 61 -12.07 2.20 3.65
CA LYS A 61 -11.62 0.87 4.02
C LYS A 61 -10.26 0.56 3.40
N THR A 62 -10.14 0.71 2.08
CA THR A 62 -8.90 0.38 1.37
C THR A 62 -7.74 1.30 1.80
N ALA A 63 -7.99 2.58 2.02
CA ALA A 63 -6.96 3.50 2.53
C ALA A 63 -6.48 3.10 3.92
N ASN A 64 -7.37 2.66 4.82
CA ASN A 64 -6.99 2.16 6.13
C ASN A 64 -6.21 0.85 6.04
N ASP A 65 -6.63 -0.07 5.16
CA ASP A 65 -5.90 -1.33 4.93
C ASP A 65 -4.46 -1.05 4.45
N ILE A 66 -4.28 -0.14 3.49
CA ILE A 66 -2.95 0.27 3.01
C ILE A 66 -2.14 0.89 4.16
N LYS A 67 -2.71 1.84 4.92
CA LYS A 67 -2.02 2.50 6.04
C LYS A 67 -1.58 1.51 7.12
N ASN A 68 -2.42 0.54 7.47
CA ASN A 68 -2.09 -0.48 8.45
C ASN A 68 -0.90 -1.35 8.02
N VAL A 69 -0.77 -1.61 6.71
CA VAL A 69 0.42 -2.26 6.15
C VAL A 69 1.64 -1.35 6.26
N CYS A 70 1.51 -0.10 5.82
CA CYS A 70 2.60 0.88 5.76
C CYS A 70 3.19 1.24 7.13
N GLN A 71 2.34 1.39 8.15
CA GLN A 71 2.74 1.75 9.52
C GLN A 71 3.79 0.81 10.15
N LYS A 72 3.87 -0.45 9.69
CA LYS A 72 4.90 -1.40 10.15
C LYS A 72 6.33 -1.01 9.73
N TYR A 73 6.45 -0.16 8.70
CA TYR A 73 7.69 0.21 8.03
C TYR A 73 8.08 1.68 8.21
N GLN A 74 7.21 2.46 8.88
CA GLN A 74 7.50 3.84 9.24
C GLN A 74 8.53 3.87 10.36
N ILE A 75 9.56 4.70 10.16
CA ILE A 75 10.52 4.99 11.22
C ILE A 75 9.75 5.73 12.31
N LYS A 76 9.75 5.20 13.53
CA LYS A 76 9.32 5.98 14.69
C LYS A 76 10.46 6.96 14.99
N ASP A 77 10.19 8.24 14.77
CA ASP A 77 11.03 9.33 15.28
C ASP A 77 11.08 9.30 16.82
#